data_AF-A0A0M0WXK3-F1
#
_entry.id   AF-A0A0M0WXK3-F1
#
_cell.length_a   1.000
_cell.length_b   1.000
_cell.length_c   1.000
_cell.angle_alpha   90.00
_cell.angle_beta   90.00
_cell.angle_gamma   90.00
#
_symmetry.space_group_name_H-M   'P 1'
#
loop_
_entity.id
_entity.type
_entity.pdbx_description
1 polymer ?
#
loop_
_entity_poly.entity_id
_entity_poly.type
_entity_poly.pdbx_seq_one_letter_code
_entity_poly.pdbx_strand_id
1 'polypeptide(L)' 'MKQLNFAGQTFEAECIVKSNDAIIGYNGDFEVFSFIGVLDFREFILSDNQEFDIALPSLSERVKQLEDVILLLMKGEM' A
#
# COMPACT_ATOMS: atom_id res chain seq x y z
N MET A 1 -0.86 -10.10 -11.72
CA MET A 1 -1.61 -8.83 -11.56
C MET A 1 -2.81 -9.11 -10.68
N LYS A 2 -3.08 -8.22 -9.74
CA LYS A 2 -4.28 -8.22 -8.90
C LYS A 2 -5.39 -7.46 -9.59
N GLN A 3 -6.63 -7.84 -9.29
CA GLN A 3 -7.83 -7.24 -9.86
C GLN A 3 -8.76 -6.79 -8.73
N LEU A 4 -9.12 -5.51 -8.75
CA LEU A 4 -10.09 -4.91 -7.85
C LEU A 4 -11.36 -4.60 -8.62
N ASN A 5 -12.48 -5.15 -8.16
CA ASN A 5 -13.80 -4.91 -8.74
C ASN A 5 -14.52 -3.87 -7.89
N PHE A 6 -14.98 -2.79 -8.52
CA PHE A 6 -15.72 -1.71 -7.89
C PHE A 6 -16.68 -1.06 -8.90
N ALA A 7 -17.92 -0.82 -8.49
CA ALA A 7 -18.96 -0.18 -9.33
C ALA A 7 -19.15 -0.80 -10.72
N GLY A 8 -18.97 -2.13 -10.84
CA GLY A 8 -19.08 -2.86 -12.11
C GLY A 8 -17.89 -2.68 -13.06
N GLN A 9 -16.80 -2.06 -12.59
CA GLN A 9 -15.53 -1.93 -13.30
C GLN A 9 -14.45 -2.78 -12.62
N THR A 10 -13.50 -3.26 -13.43
CA THR A 10 -12.33 -4.00 -12.95
C THR A 10 -11.09 -3.15 -13.15
N PHE A 11 -10.35 -2.95 -12.06
CA PHE A 11 -9.10 -2.22 -12.00
C PHE A 11 -7.96 -3.20 -11.77
N GLU A 12 -6.88 -3.09 -12.56
CA GLU A 12 -5.77 -4.03 -12.48
C GLU A 12 -4.49 -3.31 -12.05
N ALA A 13 -3.74 -3.93 -11.14
CA ALA A 13 -2.43 -3.45 -10.71
C ALA A 13 -1.53 -4.61 -10.28
N GLU A 14 -0.21 -4.40 -10.21
CA GLU A 14 0.71 -5.38 -9.62
C GLU A 14 0.54 -5.46 -8.10
N CYS A 15 0.36 -4.31 -7.45
CA CYS A 15 0.10 -4.18 -6.02
C CYS A 15 -1.15 -3.31 -5.78
N ILE A 16 -1.97 -3.68 -4.80
CA ILE A 16 -3.17 -2.93 -4.41
C ILE A 16 -3.11 -2.72 -2.91
N VAL A 17 -2.84 -1.48 -2.49
CA VAL A 17 -2.64 -1.10 -1.10
C VAL A 17 -3.91 -0.44 -0.58
N LYS A 18 -4.34 -0.87 0.61
CA LYS A 18 -5.45 -0.24 1.34
C LYS A 18 -4.92 0.56 2.52
N SER A 19 -5.32 1.82 2.60
CA SER A 19 -5.10 2.72 3.72
C SER A 19 -6.40 2.95 4.50
N ASN A 20 -6.37 3.85 5.49
CA ASN A 20 -7.54 4.15 6.34
C ASN A 20 -8.73 4.71 5.56
N ASP A 21 -8.47 5.49 4.51
CA ASP A 21 -9.46 6.22 3.72
C ASP A 21 -9.20 6.11 2.21
N ALA A 22 -8.31 5.20 1.79
CA ALA A 22 -7.91 5.09 0.39
C ALA A 22 -7.60 3.65 -0.05
N ILE A 23 -7.74 3.42 -1.36
CA ILE A 23 -7.23 2.24 -2.05
C ILE A 23 -6.43 2.71 -3.25
N ILE A 24 -5.18 2.24 -3.37
CA ILE A 24 -4.27 2.68 -4.44
C ILE A 24 -3.67 1.45 -5.12
N GLY A 25 -3.72 1.45 -6.45
CA GLY A 25 -3.11 0.43 -7.29
C GLY A 25 -1.80 0.91 -7.89
N TYR A 26 -0.77 0.08 -7.85
CA TYR A 26 0.56 0.35 -8.39
C TYR A 26 1.02 -0.72 -9.38
N ASN A 27 1.70 -0.28 -10.45
CA ASN A 27 2.55 -1.11 -11.30
C ASN A 27 4.00 -0.63 -11.11
N GLY A 28 4.83 -1.39 -10.41
CA GLY A 28 6.10 -0.94 -9.87
C GLY A 28 5.93 0.31 -8.98
N ASP A 29 6.63 1.39 -9.32
CA ASP A 29 6.55 2.68 -8.63
C ASP A 29 5.46 3.62 -9.17
N PHE A 30 4.68 3.20 -10.17
CA PHE A 30 3.66 4.03 -10.81
C PHE A 30 2.26 3.73 -10.30
N GLU A 31 1.58 4.77 -9.78
CA GLU A 31 0.15 4.71 -9.48
C GLU A 31 -0.65 4.57 -10.79
N VAL A 32 -1.50 3.54 -10.86
CA VAL A 32 -2.37 3.29 -12.02
C VAL A 32 -3.83 3.63 -11.73
N PHE A 33 -4.25 3.56 -10.47
CA PHE A 33 -5.56 4.05 -10.02
C PHE A 33 -5.51 4.41 -8.53
N SER A 34 -6.39 5.31 -8.12
CA SER A 34 -6.59 5.65 -6.72
C SER A 34 -8.05 5.97 -6.43
N PHE A 35 -8.51 5.51 -5.27
CA PHE A 35 -9.79 5.86 -4.67
C PHE A 35 -9.49 6.51 -3.32
N ILE A 36 -9.84 7.79 -3.17
CA ILE A 36 -9.56 8.60 -1.99
C ILE A 36 -10.87 8.98 -1.30
N GLY A 37 -10.89 9.08 0.02
CA GLY A 37 -12.08 9.41 0.80
C GLY A 37 -13.06 8.23 0.92
N VAL A 38 -12.56 7.00 0.86
CA VAL A 38 -13.35 5.78 0.98
C VAL A 38 -13.77 5.59 2.44
N LEU A 39 -15.06 5.73 2.71
CA LEU A 39 -15.64 5.50 4.04
C LEU A 39 -16.13 4.07 4.25
N ASP A 40 -16.54 3.40 3.17
CA ASP A 40 -16.97 2.00 3.18
C ASP A 40 -16.21 1.21 2.12
N PHE A 41 -15.50 0.17 2.56
CA PHE A 41 -14.64 -0.67 1.71
C PHE A 41 -15.34 -1.94 1.21
N ARG A 42 -16.61 -2.19 1.59
CA ARG A 42 -17.29 -3.46 1.30
C ARG A 42 -17.54 -3.69 -0.19
N GLU A 43 -17.67 -2.61 -0.96
CA GLU A 43 -17.89 -2.68 -2.40
C GLU A 43 -16.60 -2.93 -3.20
N PHE A 44 -15.44 -2.87 -2.56
CA PHE A 44 -14.13 -3.09 -3.17
C PHE A 44 -13.73 -4.56 -2.99
N ILE A 45 -13.90 -5.35 -4.05
CA ILE A 45 -13.72 -6.80 -4.00
C ILE A 45 -12.50 -7.18 -4.83
N LEU A 46 -11.47 -7.74 -4.18
CA LEU A 46 -10.34 -8.36 -4.87
C LEU A 46 -10.74 -9.74 -5.43
N SER A 47 -10.30 -10.04 -6.65
CA SER A 47 -10.52 -11.36 -7.27
C SER A 47 -9.76 -12.49 -6.56
N ASP A 48 -10.19 -13.74 -6.75
CA ASP A 48 -9.46 -14.96 -6.34
C ASP A 48 -9.02 -15.03 -4.87
N ASN A 49 -9.79 -14.45 -3.95
CA ASN A 49 -9.44 -14.33 -2.52
C ASN A 49 -8.07 -13.65 -2.29
N GLN A 50 -7.64 -12.77 -3.20
CA GLN A 50 -6.44 -11.99 -3.01
C GLN A 50 -6.63 -10.99 -1.86
N GLU A 51 -5.57 -10.77 -1.10
CA GLU A 51 -5.54 -9.79 -0.02
C GLU A 51 -4.93 -8.47 -0.49
N PHE A 52 -5.24 -7.38 0.20
CA PHE A 52 -4.56 -6.10 -0.02
C PHE A 52 -3.09 -6.22 0.33
N ASP A 53 -2.24 -5.58 -0.46
CA ASP A 53 -0.82 -5.45 -0.17
C ASP A 53 -0.61 -4.47 0.99
N ILE A 54 0.42 -4.76 1.79
CA ILE A 54 0.88 -3.86 2.83
C ILE A 54 1.61 -2.71 2.14
N ALA A 55 1.31 -1.47 2.52
CA ALA A 55 2.09 -0.33 2.09
C ALA A 55 3.56 -0.57 2.43
N LEU A 56 4.38 -0.88 1.42
CA LEU A 56 5.82 -0.95 1.63
C LEU A 56 6.27 0.47 1.97
N PRO A 57 6.98 0.67 3.10
CA PRO A 57 7.55 1.97 3.39
C PRO A 57 8.39 2.39 2.19
N SER A 58 8.25 3.64 1.77
CA SER A 58 9.02 4.20 0.67
C SER A 58 10.51 4.00 0.91
N LEU A 59 11.33 4.00 -0.14
CA LEU A 59 12.79 3.86 0.00
C LEU A 59 13.35 4.87 1.03
N SER A 60 12.83 6.11 1.02
CA SER A 60 13.22 7.15 1.97
C SER A 60 12.82 6.83 3.41
N GLU A 61 11.62 6.30 3.64
CA GLU A 61 11.19 5.86 4.98
C GLU A 61 12.00 4.67 5.47
N ARG A 62 12.33 3.73 4.59
CA ARG A 62 13.21 2.59 4.90
C ARG A 62 14.61 3.07 5.27
N VAL A 63 15.18 3.98 4.49
CA VAL A 63 16.50 4.58 4.78
C VAL A 63 16.46 5.29 6.14
N LYS A 64 15.44 6.10 6.39
CA LYS A 64 15.28 6.79 7.67
C LYS A 64 15.17 5.82 8.86
N GLN A 65 14.39 4.75 8.73
CA GLN A 65 14.30 3.71 9.76
C GLN A 65 15.67 3.05 10.03
N LEU A 66 16.47 2.82 8.99
CA LEU A 66 17.84 2.33 9.16
C LEU A 66 18.74 3.35 9.87
N GLU A 67 18.66 4.64 9.50
CA GLU A 67 19.42 5.72 10.12
C GLU A 67 19.08 5.88 11.62
N ASP A 68 17.80 5.80 11.98
CA ASP A 68 17.33 5.86 13.37
C ASP A 68 17.87 4.68 14.20
N VAL A 69 17.89 3.46 13.65
CA VAL A 69 18.48 2.28 14.32
C VAL A 69 19.99 2.44 14.51
N ILE A 70 20.70 2.94 13.49
CA ILE A 70 22.15 3.21 13.58
C ILE A 70 22.43 4.24 14.68
N LEU A 71 21.64 5.31 14.74
CA LEU A 71 21.79 6.35 15.75
C LEU A 71 21.55 5.81 17.17
N LEU A 72 20.56 4.93 17.36
CA LEU A 72 20.27 4.27 18.64
C LEU A 72 21.46 3.41 19.10
N LEU A 73 22.02 2.60 18.19
CA LEU A 73 23.18 1.75 18.47
C LEU A 73 24.43 2.58 18.79
N MET A 74 24.60 3.74 18.15
CA MET A 74 25.71 4.65 18.42
C MET A 74 25.56 5.42 19.74
N LYS A 75 24.32 5.65 20.20
CA LYS A 75 24.04 6.33 21.48
C LYS A 75 24.21 5.44 22.70
N GLY A 76 24.33 4.13 22.53
CA GLY A 76 24.65 3.20 23.62
C GLY A 76 23.56 3.04 24.67
N GLU A 77 22.30 3.36 24.35
CA GLU A 77 21.16 3.08 25.21
C GLU A 77 20.70 1.63 24.98
N MET A 78 21.38 0.69 25.65
CA MET A 78 20.87 -0.65 25.97
C MET A 78 20.71 -0.79 27.48
#